data_AF-A0A661HJI2-F1
#
_entry.id   AF-A0A661HJI2-F1
#
_cell.length_a   1.000
_cell.length_b   1.000
_cell.length_c   1.000
_cell.angle_alpha   90.00
_cell.angle_beta   90.00
_cell.angle_gamma   90.00
#
_symmetry.space_group_name_H-M   'P 1'
#
loop_
_entity.id
_entity.type
_entity.pdbx_description
1 polymer ?
#
loop_
_entity_poly.entity_id
_entity_poly.type
_entity_poly.pdbx_seq_one_letter_code
_entity_poly.pdbx_strand_id
1 'polypeptide(L)' 'MKKQSKKQTLLTLIIWLKRILGFTAITLWIVVIYNIAKSPAPFMEQAPYCMVSTMLIFGLLSMSYKGLEYWEKNNE' A
#
# COMPACT_ATOMS: atom_id res chain seq x y z
N MET A 1 6.30 -9.84 33.68
CA MET A 1 7.21 -9.07 32.81
C MET A 1 7.26 -9.53 31.34
N LYS A 2 7.14 -10.82 30.99
CA LYS A 2 7.16 -11.29 29.57
C LYS A 2 6.01 -10.79 28.66
N LYS A 3 4.86 -10.39 29.22
CA LYS A 3 3.67 -10.02 28.43
C LYS A 3 3.75 -8.60 27.83
N GLN A 4 4.48 -7.67 28.45
CA GLN A 4 4.68 -6.31 27.94
C GLN A 4 5.63 -6.25 26.73
N SER A 5 6.69 -7.08 26.73
CA SER A 5 7.67 -7.13 25.63
C SER A 5 7.02 -7.52 24.30
N LYS A 6 6.12 -8.53 24.29
CA LYS A 6 5.44 -8.97 23.05
C LYS A 6 4.57 -7.89 22.43
N LYS A 7 3.88 -7.06 23.23
CA LYS A 7 3.05 -5.96 22.72
C LYS A 7 3.86 -4.88 22.01
N GLN A 8 5.00 -4.48 22.58
CA GLN A 8 5.88 -3.49 21.95
C GLN A 8 6.50 -4.01 20.65
N THR A 9 6.88 -5.30 20.60
CA THR A 9 7.36 -5.93 19.36
C THR A 9 6.27 -5.94 18.28
N LEU A 10 5.01 -6.22 18.64
CA LEU A 10 3.88 -6.24 17.70
C LEU A 10 3.60 -4.85 17.12
N LEU A 11 3.57 -3.80 17.96
CA LEU A 11 3.42 -2.42 17.51
C LEU A 11 4.57 -1.98 16.59
N THR A 12 5.80 -2.35 16.95
CA THR A 12 6.99 -2.09 16.11
C THR A 12 6.87 -2.78 14.75
N LEU A 13 6.42 -4.05 14.73
CA LEU A 13 6.18 -4.80 13.50
C LEU A 13 5.09 -4.16 12.64
N ILE A 14 3.98 -3.71 13.24
CA ILE A 14 2.89 -3.02 12.53
C ILE A 14 3.39 -1.73 11.86
N ILE A 15 4.21 -0.94 12.55
CA ILE A 15 4.82 0.28 11.99
C ILE A 15 5.73 -0.07 10.80
N TRP A 16 6.57 -1.11 10.94
CA TRP A 16 7.42 -1.58 9.84
C TRP A 16 6.60 -2.10 8.65
N LEU A 17 5.51 -2.84 8.91
CA LEU A 17 4.59 -3.33 7.90
C LEU A 17 3.93 -2.18 7.13
N LYS A 18 3.42 -1.16 7.83
CA LYS A 18 2.87 0.07 7.24
C LYS A 18 3.89 0.74 6.30
N ARG A 19 5.16 0.81 6.72
CA ARG A 19 6.25 1.42 5.92
C ARG A 19 6.60 0.60 4.68
N ILE A 20 6.67 -0.74 4.81
CA ILE A 20 6.88 -1.65 3.68
C ILE A 20 5.71 -1.56 2.70
N LEU A 21 4.46 -1.51 3.20
CA LEU A 21 3.26 -1.38 2.35
C LEU A 21 3.26 -0.10 1.52
N GLY A 22 3.66 1.03 2.12
CA GLY A 22 3.82 2.28 1.38
C GLY A 22 4.88 2.16 0.29
N PHE A 23 6.02 1.54 0.61
CA PHE A 23 7.13 1.38 -0.34
C PHE A 23 6.76 0.46 -1.51
N THR A 24 6.08 -0.65 -1.24
CA THR A 24 5.62 -1.58 -2.27
C THR A 24 4.54 -0.96 -3.15
N ALA A 25 3.61 -0.18 -2.59
CA ALA A 25 2.59 0.54 -3.36
C ALA A 25 3.22 1.56 -4.32
N ILE A 26 4.19 2.36 -3.86
CA ILE A 26 4.91 3.31 -4.73
C ILE A 26 5.67 2.58 -5.83
N THR A 27 6.36 1.48 -5.48
CA THR A 27 7.11 0.68 -6.45
C THR A 27 6.18 0.10 -7.53
N LEU A 28 5.06 -0.49 -7.13
CA LEU A 28 4.04 -1.01 -8.06
C LEU A 28 3.47 0.09 -8.95
N TRP A 29 3.19 1.26 -8.38
CA TRP A 29 2.68 2.40 -9.14
C TRP A 29 3.67 2.86 -10.22
N ILE A 30 4.96 2.98 -9.88
CA ILE A 30 6.02 3.33 -10.85
C ILE A 30 6.11 2.28 -11.97
N VAL A 31 6.06 0.98 -11.64
CA VAL A 31 6.11 -0.11 -12.63
C VAL A 31 4.92 -0.04 -13.58
N VAL A 32 3.71 0.24 -13.08
CA VAL A 32 2.52 0.40 -13.91
C VAL A 32 2.65 1.60 -14.83
N ILE A 33 3.10 2.75 -14.34
CA ILE A 33 3.34 3.94 -15.17
C ILE A 33 4.36 3.64 -16.26
N TYR A 34 5.47 2.98 -15.92
CA TYR A 34 6.51 2.63 -16.88
C TYR A 34 5.97 1.74 -18.01
N ASN A 35 5.13 0.75 -17.67
CA ASN A 35 4.49 -0.12 -18.65
C ASN A 35 3.50 0.64 -19.54
N ILE A 36 2.71 1.56 -18.98
CA ILE A 36 1.78 2.40 -19.76
C ILE A 36 2.56 3.34 -20.68
N ALA A 37 3.61 3.99 -20.18
CA ALA A 37 4.42 4.94 -20.94
C ALA A 37 5.17 4.30 -22.13
N LYS A 38 5.44 2.99 -22.07
CA LYS A 38 6.04 2.23 -23.18
C LYS A 38 5.01 1.87 -24.27
N SER A 39 3.72 1.98 -23.98
CA SER A 39 2.67 1.64 -24.95
C SER A 39 2.55 2.74 -26.02
N PRO A 40 2.48 2.38 -27.32
CA PRO A 40 2.23 3.33 -28.41
C PRO A 40 0.75 3.73 -28.55
N ALA A 41 -0.11 3.31 -27.61
CA ALA A 41 -1.55 3.56 -27.65
C ALA A 41 -1.90 5.06 -27.51
N PRO A 42 -3.00 5.56 -28.11
CA PRO A 42 -3.40 6.96 -28.00
C PRO A 42 -3.70 7.37 -26.56
N PHE A 43 -3.36 8.63 -26.22
CA PHE A 43 -3.46 9.18 -24.85
C PHE A 43 -4.86 9.06 -24.24
N MET A 44 -5.91 9.16 -25.07
CA MET A 44 -7.32 9.02 -24.66
C MET A 44 -7.65 7.64 -24.09
N GLU A 45 -6.95 6.59 -24.54
CA GLU A 45 -7.10 5.25 -24.00
C GLU A 45 -6.19 5.04 -22.79
N GLN A 46 -4.97 5.59 -22.79
CA GLN A 46 -4.02 5.43 -21.68
C GLN A 46 -4.42 6.16 -20.39
N ALA A 47 -5.03 7.35 -20.50
CA ALA A 47 -5.42 8.17 -19.37
C ALA A 47 -6.35 7.45 -18.37
N PRO A 48 -7.46 6.79 -18.80
CA PRO A 48 -8.30 6.04 -17.88
C PRO A 48 -7.59 4.82 -17.27
N TYR A 49 -6.70 4.12 -17.99
CA TYR A 49 -5.90 3.03 -17.40
C TYR A 49 -4.96 3.53 -16.31
N CYS A 50 -4.30 4.67 -16.53
CA CYS A 50 -3.45 5.30 -15.53
C CYS A 50 -4.27 5.71 -14.29
N MET A 51 -5.41 6.39 -14.48
CA MET A 51 -6.27 6.79 -13.36
C MET A 51 -6.82 5.58 -12.58
N VAL A 52 -7.38 4.59 -13.26
CA VAL A 52 -7.99 3.41 -12.63
C VAL A 52 -6.94 2.57 -11.89
N SER A 53 -5.78 2.36 -12.50
CA SER A 53 -4.68 1.62 -11.85
C SER A 53 -4.18 2.33 -10.60
N THR A 54 -3.99 3.65 -10.67
CA THR A 54 -3.59 4.47 -9.53
C THR A 54 -4.62 4.39 -8.41
N MET A 55 -5.90 4.56 -8.75
CA MET A 55 -7.01 4.47 -7.78
C MET A 55 -7.10 3.09 -7.12
N LEU A 56 -6.89 2.00 -7.88
CA LEU A 56 -6.86 0.65 -7.33
C LEU A 56 -5.68 0.43 -6.38
N ILE A 57 -4.48 0.86 -6.76
CA ILE A 57 -3.28 0.72 -5.92
C ILE A 57 -3.45 1.49 -4.61
N PHE A 58 -3.87 2.76 -4.68
CA PHE A 58 -4.11 3.57 -3.49
C PHE A 58 -5.32 3.08 -2.68
N GLY A 59 -6.34 2.53 -3.33
CA GLY A 59 -7.50 1.94 -2.66
C GLY A 59 -7.13 0.71 -1.84
N LEU A 60 -6.38 -0.22 -2.44
CA LEU A 60 -5.85 -1.40 -1.74
C LEU A 60 -4.91 -1.01 -0.60
N LEU A 61 -3.98 -0.07 -0.86
CA LEU A 61 -3.10 0.45 0.17
C LEU A 61 -3.90 1.01 1.36
N SER A 62 -4.91 1.84 1.08
CA SER A 62 -5.77 2.44 2.12
C SER A 62 -6.55 1.40 2.91
N MET A 63 -7.09 0.37 2.23
CA MET A 63 -7.79 -0.74 2.88
C MET A 63 -6.84 -1.52 3.79
N SER A 64 -5.65 -1.87 3.31
CA SER A 64 -4.66 -2.58 4.11
C SER A 64 -4.16 -1.75 5.30
N TYR A 65 -3.97 -0.44 5.12
CA TYR A 65 -3.54 0.46 6.19
C TYR A 65 -4.60 0.57 7.29
N LYS A 66 -5.87 0.76 6.92
CA LYS A 66 -7.00 0.76 7.86
C LYS A 66 -7.20 -0.60 8.53
N GLY A 67 -6.97 -1.70 7.81
CA GLY A 67 -6.99 -3.05 8.38
C GLY A 67 -5.91 -3.24 9.46
N LEU A 68 -4.70 -2.76 9.20
CA LEU A 68 -3.60 -2.75 10.17
C LEU A 68 -3.92 -1.87 11.39
N GLU A 69 -4.53 -0.70 11.20
CA GLU A 69 -4.97 0.16 12.31
C GLU A 69 -6.09 -0.47 13.14
N TYR A 70 -7.05 -1.13 12.50
CA TYR A 70 -8.11 -1.85 13.22
C TYR A 70 -7.51 -3.00 14.06
N TRP A 71 -6.55 -3.73 13.50
CA TRP A 71 -5.87 -4.79 14.22
C TRP A 71 -5.01 -4.24 15.37
N GLU A 72 -4.32 -3.11 15.18
CA GLU A 72 -3.61 -2.40 16.23
C GLU A 72 -4.54 -2.05 17.40
N LYS A 73 -5.69 -1.42 17.13
CA LYS A 73 -6.68 -1.03 18.14
C LYS A 73 -7.29 -2.22 18.90
N ASN A 74 -7.47 -3.37 18.25
CA ASN A 74 -8.01 -4.57 18.90
C ASN A 74 -6.96 -5.35 19.71
N ASN A 75 -5.66 -5.09 19.53
CA ASN A 75 -4.58 -5.73 20.31
C ASN A 75 -4.01 -4.83 21.43
N GLU A 76 -4.46 -3.58 21.50
CA GLU A 76 -4.22 -2.66 22.63
C GLU A 76 -4.97 -3.11 23.88
#